data_AF-A0A1V4RRW6-F1
#
_entry.id   AF-A0A1V4RRW6-F1
#
_cell.length_a   1.000
_cell.length_b   1.000
_cell.length_c   1.000
_cell.angle_alpha   90.00
_cell.angle_beta   90.00
_cell.angle_gamma   90.00
#
_symmetry.space_group_name_H-M   'P 1'
#
loop_
_entity.id
_entity.type
_entity.pdbx_description
1 polymer ?
#
loop_
_entity_poly.entity_id
_entity_poly.type
_entity_poly.pdbx_seq_one_letter_code
_entity_poly.pdbx_strand_id
1 'polypeptide(L)'
;MLGIFFAWISDKIIPHLGFTPCESCIDAQCEECLPSTGKQGRISDVFRPANLIENFQSLSFTRFLLLVLIVSILILISMGTLGPSIWDWKRVTFMFLSLCTLCIIMVCSEHYLESHIWGHIIKKHLFRVFLWTFGALLFVHWGLAFWNLNTFIHEHMLWVLLIAALIGIIPESGPHLIFVMMYAQGLIPFSVLFTTSFVQDGHGMLPLLSYSLKDSVAIKIFNLIFGLAVGGILYAIGF
;
A
#
# COMPACT_ATOMS: atom_id res chain seq x y z
N MET A 1 -11.09 -5.56 10.29
CA MET A 1 -12.51 -5.84 10.60
C MET A 1 -13.44 -4.86 9.88
N LEU A 2 -13.36 -3.55 10.12
CA LEU A 2 -14.22 -2.55 9.45
C LEU A 2 -14.13 -2.58 7.92
N GLY A 3 -12.94 -2.73 7.33
CA GLY A 3 -12.79 -2.82 5.87
C GLY A 3 -13.46 -4.05 5.25
N ILE A 4 -13.50 -5.18 5.96
CA ILE A 4 -14.16 -6.42 5.48
C ILE A 4 -15.68 -6.27 5.56
N PHE A 5 -16.17 -5.71 6.66
CA PHE A 5 -17.59 -5.40 6.82
C PHE A 5 -18.07 -4.37 5.78
N PHE A 6 -17.24 -3.37 5.49
CA PHE A 6 -17.54 -2.37 4.48
C PHE A 6 -17.51 -2.95 3.07
N ALA A 7 -16.51 -3.78 2.73
CA ALA A 7 -16.49 -4.49 1.46
C ALA A 7 -17.77 -5.31 1.27
N TRP A 8 -18.23 -6.01 2.32
CA TRP A 8 -19.48 -6.75 2.30
C TRP A 8 -20.73 -5.86 2.10
N ILE A 9 -20.77 -4.68 2.74
CA ILE A 9 -21.86 -3.70 2.51
C ILE A 9 -21.81 -3.16 1.07
N SER A 10 -20.63 -2.82 0.58
CA SER A 10 -20.42 -2.32 -0.78
C SER A 10 -20.88 -3.35 -1.82
N ASP A 11 -20.49 -4.61 -1.65
CA ASP A 11 -20.93 -5.73 -2.49
C ASP A 11 -22.46 -5.94 -2.47
N LYS A 12 -23.13 -5.55 -1.39
CA LYS A 12 -24.59 -5.61 -1.27
C LYS A 12 -25.30 -4.43 -1.95
N ILE A 13 -24.66 -3.27 -2.01
CA ILE A 13 -25.21 -2.03 -2.59
C ILE A 13 -24.94 -1.97 -4.12
N ILE A 14 -23.80 -2.52 -4.57
CA ILE A 14 -23.37 -2.57 -5.98
C ILE A 14 -24.46 -3.11 -6.94
N PRO A 15 -25.17 -4.23 -6.66
CA PRO A 15 -26.25 -4.73 -7.50
C PRO A 15 -27.43 -3.76 -7.60
N HIS A 16 -27.67 -2.99 -6.54
CA HIS A 16 -28.75 -1.98 -6.50
C HIS A 16 -28.41 -0.71 -7.27
N LEU A 17 -27.12 -0.43 -7.50
CA LEU A 17 -26.63 0.71 -8.28
C LEU A 17 -26.49 0.41 -9.79
N GLY A 18 -26.77 -0.83 -10.22
CA GLY A 18 -26.76 -1.21 -11.63
C GLY A 18 -25.37 -1.41 -12.23
N PHE A 19 -24.32 -1.53 -11.42
CA PHE A 19 -22.99 -1.91 -11.90
C PHE A 19 -23.00 -3.40 -12.30
N THR A 20 -23.04 -3.68 -13.59
CA THR A 20 -22.85 -5.03 -14.12
C THR A 20 -21.36 -5.27 -14.35
N PRO A 21 -20.74 -6.28 -13.73
CA PRO A 21 -19.37 -6.66 -14.06
C PRO A 21 -19.32 -7.05 -15.54
N CYS A 22 -18.44 -6.42 -16.31
CA CYS A 22 -18.33 -6.72 -17.73
C CYS A 22 -17.65 -8.07 -17.94
N GLU A 23 -18.03 -8.79 -19.00
CA GLU A 23 -17.52 -10.14 -19.32
C GLU A 23 -16.00 -10.15 -19.54
N SER A 24 -15.42 -9.02 -19.98
CA SER A 24 -13.97 -8.81 -20.13
C SER A 24 -13.21 -8.73 -18.79
N CYS A 25 -13.88 -8.60 -17.65
CA CYS A 25 -13.24 -8.57 -16.33
C CYS A 25 -12.76 -9.97 -15.87
N ILE A 26 -13.18 -11.04 -16.54
CA ILE A 26 -12.69 -12.40 -16.30
C ILE A 26 -11.26 -12.55 -16.82
N ASP A 27 -10.88 -11.76 -17.83
CA ASP A 27 -9.57 -11.77 -18.48
C ASP A 27 -8.74 -10.53 -18.12
N ALA A 28 -8.59 -10.25 -16.82
CA ALA A 28 -7.45 -9.46 -16.33
C ALA A 28 -6.14 -10.27 -16.48
N GLN A 29 -5.84 -10.67 -17.71
CA GLN A 29 -4.62 -11.35 -18.11
C GLN A 29 -3.52 -10.30 -18.18
N CYS A 30 -2.48 -10.47 -17.36
CA CYS A 30 -1.29 -9.64 -17.43
C CYS A 30 -0.58 -9.92 -18.77
N GLU A 31 -0.65 -8.96 -19.69
CA GLU A 31 -0.09 -9.07 -21.05
C GLU A 31 1.44 -9.24 -21.03
N GLU A 32 2.11 -8.74 -19.98
CA GLU A 32 3.55 -8.93 -19.74
C GLU A 32 3.92 -10.32 -19.20
N CYS A 33 2.95 -11.15 -18.77
CA CYS A 33 3.20 -12.49 -18.25
C CYS A 33 3.02 -13.61 -19.29
N LEU A 34 2.62 -13.28 -20.51
CA LEU A 34 2.46 -14.25 -21.59
C LEU A 34 3.73 -14.28 -22.45
N PRO A 35 4.59 -15.32 -22.32
CA PRO A 35 5.51 -15.61 -23.41
C PRO A 35 4.65 -15.97 -24.64
N SER A 36 5.06 -15.49 -25.80
CA SER A 36 4.43 -15.68 -27.11
C SER A 36 4.40 -17.13 -27.62
N THR A 37 4.34 -18.11 -26.72
CA THR A 37 4.26 -19.54 -27.01
C THR A 37 3.48 -20.27 -25.90
N GLY A 38 2.15 -20.35 -26.03
CA GLY A 38 1.33 -21.54 -25.71
C GLY A 38 1.50 -22.31 -24.39
N LYS A 39 2.08 -21.75 -23.32
CA LYS A 39 2.11 -22.36 -22.00
C LYS A 39 1.69 -21.35 -20.94
N GLN A 40 0.44 -21.47 -20.54
CA GLN A 40 -0.16 -20.77 -19.42
C GLN A 40 0.53 -21.23 -18.13
N GLY A 41 1.62 -20.54 -17.75
CA GLY A 41 2.33 -20.79 -16.50
C GLY A 41 1.43 -20.48 -15.32
N ARG A 42 1.09 -21.48 -14.51
CA ARG A 42 0.30 -21.27 -13.30
C ARG A 42 1.20 -20.63 -12.25
N ILE A 43 0.63 -19.88 -11.30
CA ILE A 43 1.35 -19.39 -10.10
C ILE A 43 2.08 -20.54 -9.37
N SER A 44 1.56 -21.76 -9.48
CA SER A 44 2.19 -22.99 -8.96
C SER A 44 3.54 -23.33 -9.59
N ASP A 45 3.89 -22.76 -10.75
CA ASP A 45 5.17 -22.96 -11.42
C ASP A 45 6.24 -21.97 -10.93
N VAL A 46 5.80 -20.83 -10.38
CA VAL A 46 6.67 -19.80 -9.78
C VAL A 46 7.15 -20.21 -8.38
N PHE A 47 6.31 -20.90 -7.61
CA PHE A 47 6.60 -21.35 -6.23
C PHE A 47 6.67 -22.88 -6.11
N ARG A 48 7.62 -23.51 -6.82
CA ARG A 48 7.87 -24.95 -6.67
C ARG A 48 9.02 -25.22 -5.69
N PRO A 49 8.82 -26.02 -4.63
CA PRO A 49 9.91 -26.42 -3.74
C PRO A 49 10.96 -27.28 -4.45
N ALA A 50 10.61 -27.92 -5.57
CA ALA A 50 11.57 -28.62 -6.44
C ALA A 50 12.64 -27.68 -7.04
N ASN A 51 12.31 -26.40 -7.26
CA ASN A 51 13.26 -25.42 -7.79
C ASN A 51 14.33 -25.05 -6.75
N LEU A 52 14.15 -25.39 -5.46
CA LEU A 52 15.07 -24.99 -4.39
C LEU A 52 16.51 -25.50 -4.61
N ILE A 53 16.65 -26.73 -5.14
CA ILE A 53 17.95 -27.34 -5.40
C ILE A 53 18.62 -26.70 -6.62
N GLU A 54 17.88 -26.52 -7.71
CA GLU A 54 18.39 -25.85 -8.92
C GLU A 54 18.77 -24.39 -8.64
N ASN A 55 17.92 -23.69 -7.88
CA ASN A 55 18.15 -22.32 -7.43
C ASN A 55 19.41 -22.14 -6.58
N PHE A 56 19.74 -23.13 -5.75
CA PHE A 56 20.93 -23.10 -4.92
C PHE A 56 22.21 -23.45 -5.70
N GLN A 57 22.09 -24.25 -6.77
CA GLN A 57 23.21 -24.64 -7.62
C GLN A 57 23.63 -23.53 -8.61
N SER A 58 22.69 -22.71 -9.06
CA SER A 58 22.95 -21.56 -9.94
C SER A 58 22.51 -20.25 -9.29
N LEU A 59 23.25 -19.80 -8.28
CA LEU A 59 22.96 -18.52 -7.61
C LEU A 59 23.24 -17.34 -8.55
N SER A 60 22.18 -16.66 -9.00
CA SER A 60 22.33 -15.37 -9.67
C SER A 60 22.89 -14.30 -8.72
N PHE A 61 23.57 -13.29 -9.27
CA PHE A 61 24.09 -12.17 -8.48
C PHE A 61 22.98 -11.44 -7.72
N THR A 62 21.82 -11.26 -8.37
CA THR A 62 20.64 -10.64 -7.77
C THR A 62 20.13 -11.44 -6.56
N ARG A 63 20.03 -12.78 -6.68
CA ARG A 63 19.62 -13.65 -5.58
C ARG A 63 20.61 -13.64 -4.43
N PHE A 64 21.90 -13.75 -4.72
CA PHE A 64 22.94 -13.67 -3.71
C PHE A 64 22.85 -12.35 -2.93
N LEU A 65 22.76 -11.21 -3.63
CA LEU A 65 22.67 -9.90 -3.01
C LEU A 65 21.44 -9.78 -2.10
N LEU A 66 20.27 -10.22 -2.57
CA LEU A 66 19.03 -10.16 -1.79
C LEU A 66 19.05 -11.09 -0.58
N LEU A 67 19.63 -12.30 -0.70
CA LEU A 67 19.81 -13.21 0.43
C LEU A 67 20.73 -12.61 1.48
N VAL A 68 21.89 -12.08 1.08
CA VAL A 68 22.83 -11.44 2.01
C VAL A 68 22.17 -10.27 2.73
N LEU A 69 21.41 -9.44 2.01
CA LEU A 69 20.68 -8.31 2.58
C LEU A 69 19.64 -8.78 3.62
N ILE A 70 18.79 -9.75 3.27
CA ILE A 70 17.72 -10.22 4.16
C ILE A 70 18.29 -10.98 5.36
N VAL A 71 19.31 -11.82 5.18
CA VAL A 71 19.99 -12.50 6.30
C VAL A 71 20.66 -11.49 7.23
N SER A 72 21.32 -10.46 6.68
CA SER A 72 21.89 -9.37 7.48
C SER A 72 20.82 -8.66 8.31
N ILE A 73 19.68 -8.30 7.69
CA ILE A 73 18.54 -7.70 8.40
C ILE A 73 18.01 -8.62 9.50
N LEU A 74 17.86 -9.92 9.23
CA LEU A 74 17.41 -10.91 10.21
C LEU A 74 18.36 -10.98 11.42
N ILE A 75 19.67 -10.99 11.18
CA ILE A 75 20.70 -10.97 12.22
C ILE A 75 20.61 -9.67 13.03
N LEU A 76 20.50 -8.51 12.38
CA LEU A 76 20.39 -7.20 13.05
C LEU A 76 19.14 -7.12 13.93
N ILE A 77 17.99 -7.61 13.45
CA ILE A 77 16.76 -7.68 14.26
C ILE A 77 16.95 -8.64 15.44
N SER A 78 17.60 -9.79 15.23
CA SER A 78 17.88 -10.75 16.31
C SER A 78 18.83 -10.19 17.36
N MET A 79 19.84 -9.41 16.96
CA MET A 79 20.78 -8.74 17.88
C MET A 79 20.19 -7.52 18.58
N GLY A 80 19.08 -6.97 18.07
CA GLY A 80 18.36 -5.86 18.70
C GLY A 80 18.95 -4.49 18.40
N THR A 81 19.79 -4.44 17.37
CA THR A 81 20.31 -3.18 16.82
C THR A 81 19.28 -2.50 15.94
N LEU A 82 18.44 -3.29 15.25
CA LEU A 82 17.39 -2.80 14.36
C LEU A 82 16.01 -3.15 14.92
N GLY A 83 15.26 -2.12 15.34
CA GLY A 83 13.95 -2.24 15.98
C GLY A 83 14.00 -2.06 17.50
N PRO A 84 12.90 -2.36 18.22
CA PRO A 84 12.87 -2.26 19.68
C PRO A 84 13.90 -3.18 20.33
N SER A 85 14.66 -2.66 21.31
CA SER A 85 15.67 -3.44 22.06
C SER A 85 15.03 -4.56 22.89
N ILE A 86 13.77 -4.39 23.26
CA ILE A 86 12.96 -5.34 24.02
C ILE A 86 12.27 -6.32 23.05
N TRP A 87 12.02 -7.54 23.51
CA TRP A 87 11.19 -8.52 22.81
C TRP A 87 9.70 -8.10 22.85
N ASP A 88 9.38 -7.11 22.03
CA ASP A 88 8.02 -6.60 21.84
C ASP A 88 7.36 -7.27 20.62
N TRP A 89 6.04 -7.18 20.51
CA TRP A 89 5.26 -7.74 19.40
C TRP A 89 5.76 -7.24 18.04
N LYS A 90 6.23 -5.98 17.97
CA LYS A 90 6.81 -5.37 16.77
C LYS A 90 8.03 -6.15 16.27
N ARG A 91 8.89 -6.58 17.19
CA ARG A 91 10.11 -7.33 16.86
C ARG A 91 9.77 -8.72 16.34
N VAL A 92 8.80 -9.39 16.97
CA VAL A 92 8.28 -10.68 16.51
C VAL A 92 7.70 -10.56 15.10
N THR A 93 6.90 -9.52 14.81
CA THR A 93 6.35 -9.29 13.47
C THR A 93 7.44 -9.04 12.43
N PHE A 94 8.47 -8.26 12.75
CA PHE A 94 9.57 -8.01 11.81
C PHE A 94 10.41 -9.26 11.55
N MET A 95 10.67 -10.09 12.57
CA MET A 95 11.34 -11.37 12.35
C MET A 95 10.53 -12.30 11.46
N PHE A 96 9.22 -12.42 11.71
CA PHE A 96 8.34 -13.26 10.90
C PHE A 96 8.30 -12.80 9.44
N LEU A 97 8.14 -11.50 9.18
CA LEU A 97 8.14 -10.94 7.83
C LEU A 97 9.48 -11.15 7.10
N SER A 98 10.60 -10.98 7.82
CA SER A 98 11.94 -11.21 7.26
C SER A 98 12.14 -12.68 6.90
N LEU A 99 11.68 -13.61 7.74
CA LEU A 99 11.71 -15.04 7.48
C LEU A 99 10.83 -15.43 6.27
N CYS A 100 9.60 -14.90 6.18
CA CYS A 100 8.74 -15.11 5.01
C CYS A 100 9.41 -14.61 3.72
N THR A 101 10.03 -13.44 3.76
CA THR A 101 10.76 -12.86 2.62
C THR A 101 11.95 -13.75 2.22
N LEU A 102 12.71 -14.25 3.19
CA LEU A 102 13.81 -15.18 2.96
C LEU A 102 13.31 -16.46 2.25
N CYS A 103 12.21 -17.04 2.73
CA CYS A 103 11.58 -18.20 2.11
C CYS A 103 11.14 -17.92 0.66
N ILE A 104 10.54 -16.76 0.39
CA ILE A 104 10.14 -16.36 -0.95
C ILE A 104 11.36 -16.30 -1.89
N ILE A 105 12.45 -15.65 -1.47
CA ILE A 105 13.66 -15.52 -2.30
C ILE A 105 14.28 -16.88 -2.62
N MET A 106 14.22 -17.83 -1.68
CA MET A 106 14.73 -19.20 -1.88
C MET A 106 13.88 -20.04 -2.85
N VAL A 107 12.55 -19.95 -2.78
CA VAL A 107 11.64 -20.82 -3.54
C VAL A 107 11.32 -20.27 -4.93
N CYS A 108 11.31 -18.93 -5.07
CA CYS A 108 10.94 -18.23 -6.29
C CYS A 108 11.84 -18.61 -7.49
N SER A 109 11.37 -18.46 -8.74
CA SER A 109 12.22 -18.61 -9.93
C SER A 109 13.16 -17.40 -10.14
N GLU A 110 14.27 -17.61 -10.85
CA GLU A 110 15.25 -16.55 -11.15
C GLU A 110 14.65 -15.41 -12.00
N HIS A 111 13.84 -15.75 -13.01
CA HIS A 111 13.19 -14.74 -13.86
C HIS A 111 12.32 -13.78 -13.04
N TYR A 112 11.51 -14.31 -12.11
CA TYR A 112 10.64 -13.46 -11.27
C TYR A 112 11.45 -12.57 -10.34
N LEU A 113 12.60 -13.05 -9.85
CA LEU A 113 13.48 -12.25 -8.99
C LEU A 113 14.10 -11.07 -9.75
N GLU A 114 14.59 -11.29 -10.98
CA GLU A 114 15.22 -10.24 -11.77
C GLU A 114 14.21 -9.27 -12.41
N SER A 115 13.15 -9.78 -13.03
CA SER A 115 12.19 -8.93 -13.75
C SER A 115 11.23 -8.24 -12.78
N HIS A 116 10.66 -8.99 -11.85
CA HIS A 116 9.58 -8.49 -11.00
C HIS A 116 10.10 -7.88 -9.69
N ILE A 117 10.92 -8.60 -8.92
CA ILE A 117 11.42 -8.08 -7.64
C ILE A 117 12.45 -6.98 -7.89
N TRP A 118 13.47 -7.22 -8.70
CA TRP A 118 14.53 -6.24 -8.92
C TRP A 118 14.11 -5.13 -9.89
N GLY A 119 13.69 -5.51 -11.10
CA GLY A 119 13.36 -4.56 -12.17
C GLY A 119 12.13 -3.69 -11.89
N HIS A 120 11.09 -4.26 -11.28
CA HIS A 120 9.85 -3.56 -11.00
C HIS A 120 9.75 -3.06 -9.55
N ILE A 121 9.89 -3.94 -8.54
CA ILE A 121 9.70 -3.53 -7.14
C ILE A 121 10.84 -2.63 -6.65
N ILE A 122 12.09 -3.08 -6.70
CA ILE A 122 13.23 -2.35 -6.12
C ILE A 122 13.54 -1.08 -6.92
N LYS A 123 13.64 -1.17 -8.26
CA LYS A 123 14.01 0.00 -9.07
C LYS A 123 12.90 1.03 -9.22
N LYS A 124 11.62 0.62 -9.29
CA LYS A 124 10.51 1.57 -9.56
C LYS A 124 9.72 1.87 -8.29
N HIS A 125 9.16 0.84 -7.65
CA HIS A 125 8.24 1.04 -6.52
C HIS A 125 8.95 1.55 -5.28
N LEU A 126 10.05 0.92 -4.85
CA LEU A 126 10.77 1.31 -3.64
C LEU A 126 11.25 2.76 -3.70
N PHE A 127 11.82 3.17 -4.84
CA PHE A 127 12.29 4.55 -5.01
C PHE A 127 11.12 5.56 -4.96
N ARG A 128 10.00 5.26 -5.65
CA ARG A 128 8.80 6.12 -5.61
C ARG A 128 8.24 6.24 -4.18
N VAL A 129 8.12 5.13 -3.46
CA VAL A 129 7.62 5.10 -2.07
C VAL A 129 8.57 5.87 -1.15
N PHE A 130 9.88 5.69 -1.32
CA PHE A 130 10.90 6.45 -0.58
C PHE A 130 10.74 7.96 -0.82
N LEU A 131 10.62 8.41 -2.08
CA LEU A 131 10.45 9.84 -2.40
C LEU A 131 9.18 10.41 -1.77
N TRP A 132 8.06 9.69 -1.82
CA TRP A 132 6.82 10.14 -1.20
C TRP A 132 6.90 10.19 0.32
N THR A 133 7.51 9.19 0.94
CA THR A 133 7.64 9.13 2.41
C THR A 133 8.57 10.23 2.89
N PHE A 134 9.73 10.39 2.24
CA PHE A 134 10.68 11.45 2.51
C PHE A 134 10.06 12.84 2.28
N GLY A 135 9.36 13.01 1.15
CA GLY A 135 8.67 14.25 0.81
C GLY A 135 7.57 14.61 1.81
N ALA A 136 6.76 13.63 2.25
CA ALA A 136 5.72 13.84 3.24
C ALA A 136 6.30 14.24 4.61
N LEU A 137 7.34 13.54 5.06
CA LEU A 137 8.08 13.89 6.27
C LEU A 137 8.66 15.29 6.19
N LEU A 138 9.36 15.60 5.08
CA LEU A 138 9.95 16.91 4.85
C LEU A 138 8.88 18.02 4.84
N PHE A 139 7.77 17.79 4.16
CA PHE A 139 6.66 18.73 4.08
C PHE A 139 6.05 19.02 5.45
N VAL A 140 5.76 17.98 6.24
CA VAL A 140 5.18 18.14 7.59
C VAL A 140 6.17 18.87 8.51
N HIS A 141 7.43 18.44 8.52
CA HIS A 141 8.45 19.08 9.36
C HIS A 141 8.71 20.55 8.96
N TRP A 142 8.79 20.83 7.66
CA TRP A 142 8.95 22.20 7.16
C TRP A 142 7.72 23.05 7.51
N GLY A 143 6.51 22.54 7.28
CA GLY A 143 5.26 23.24 7.58
C GLY A 143 5.16 23.60 9.07
N LEU A 144 5.52 22.69 9.96
CA LEU A 144 5.57 22.96 11.40
C LEU A 144 6.62 24.01 11.76
N ALA A 145 7.81 23.97 11.16
CA ALA A 145 8.92 24.85 11.49
C ALA A 145 8.74 26.29 10.98
N PHE A 146 8.15 26.48 9.79
CA PHE A 146 8.13 27.78 9.11
C PHE A 146 6.72 28.37 8.95
N TRP A 147 5.66 27.55 8.91
CA TRP A 147 4.31 28.01 8.56
C TRP A 147 3.34 28.11 9.76
N ASN A 148 3.78 27.83 10.99
CA ASN A 148 2.88 27.65 12.14
C ASN A 148 1.71 26.69 11.81
N LEU A 149 2.00 25.60 11.10
CA LEU A 149 0.97 24.64 10.68
C LEU A 149 0.14 24.14 11.86
N ASN A 150 0.75 24.06 13.05
CA ASN A 150 0.08 23.67 14.28
C ASN A 150 -1.08 24.62 14.66
N THR A 151 -0.90 25.94 14.59
CA THR A 151 -1.98 26.89 14.92
C THR A 151 -3.09 26.82 13.89
N PHE A 152 -2.75 26.74 12.60
CA PHE A 152 -3.74 26.57 11.54
C PHE A 152 -4.58 25.30 11.72
N ILE A 153 -3.94 24.17 12.04
CA ILE A 153 -4.65 22.90 12.23
C ILE A 153 -5.62 23.00 13.42
N HIS A 154 -5.20 23.59 14.53
CA HIS A 154 -6.06 23.73 15.71
C HIS A 154 -7.21 24.72 15.50
N GLU A 155 -6.99 25.84 14.81
CA GLU A 155 -8.01 26.87 14.56
C GLU A 155 -8.98 26.48 13.42
N HIS A 156 -8.53 25.64 12.49
CA HIS A 156 -9.26 25.33 11.25
C HIS A 156 -9.36 23.83 10.98
N MET A 157 -9.60 23.02 12.01
CA MET A 157 -9.67 21.55 11.89
C MET A 157 -10.72 21.07 10.87
N LEU A 158 -11.85 21.78 10.75
CA LEU A 158 -12.87 21.46 9.74
C LEU A 158 -12.33 21.63 8.32
N TRP A 159 -11.51 22.66 8.06
CA TRP A 159 -10.82 22.83 6.78
C TRP A 159 -9.79 21.72 6.54
N VAL A 160 -9.06 21.29 7.58
CA VAL A 160 -8.13 20.17 7.49
C VAL A 160 -8.86 18.89 7.08
N LEU A 161 -10.04 18.62 7.65
CA LEU A 161 -10.88 17.48 7.26
C LEU A 161 -11.30 17.54 5.79
N LEU A 162 -11.76 18.71 5.31
CA LEU A 162 -12.14 18.89 3.91
C LEU A 162 -10.94 18.73 2.96
N ILE A 163 -9.78 19.29 3.31
CA ILE A 163 -8.55 19.13 2.54
C ILE A 163 -8.12 17.66 2.51
N ALA A 164 -8.22 16.94 3.63
CA ALA A 164 -7.92 15.52 3.71
C ALA A 164 -8.82 14.68 2.79
N ALA A 165 -10.10 15.02 2.72
CA ALA A 165 -11.04 14.39 1.79
C ALA A 165 -10.67 14.70 0.32
N LEU A 166 -10.36 15.96 0.00
CA LEU A 166 -9.96 16.37 -1.36
C LEU A 166 -8.66 15.70 -1.81
N ILE A 167 -7.65 15.64 -0.94
CA ILE A 167 -6.38 14.96 -1.24
C ILE A 167 -6.60 13.46 -1.40
N GLY A 168 -7.52 12.86 -0.64
CA GLY A 168 -7.92 11.46 -0.83
C GLY A 168 -8.53 11.17 -2.21
N ILE A 169 -8.98 12.17 -2.97
CA ILE A 169 -9.44 11.95 -4.34
C ILE A 169 -8.29 11.50 -5.25
N ILE A 170 -7.06 11.88 -4.94
CA ILE A 170 -5.89 11.50 -5.73
C ILE A 170 -5.66 9.98 -5.59
N PRO A 171 -5.67 9.19 -6.68
CA PRO A 171 -5.52 7.74 -6.64
C PRO A 171 -4.04 7.32 -6.49
N GLU A 172 -3.38 7.84 -5.46
CA GLU A 172 -1.97 7.60 -5.14
C GLU A 172 -1.81 7.46 -3.62
N SER A 173 -0.97 6.53 -3.17
CA SER A 173 -0.69 6.32 -1.74
C SER A 173 0.22 7.38 -1.13
N GLY A 174 0.91 8.17 -1.96
CA GLY A 174 1.89 9.16 -1.54
C GLY A 174 1.31 10.29 -0.69
N PRO A 175 0.37 11.10 -1.24
CA PRO A 175 -0.24 12.22 -0.50
C PRO A 175 -0.88 11.81 0.83
N HIS A 176 -1.38 10.57 0.92
CA HIS A 176 -1.90 9.98 2.15
C HIS A 176 -0.94 10.06 3.33
N LEU A 177 0.35 9.80 3.06
CA LEU A 177 1.36 9.62 4.10
C LEU A 177 1.52 10.90 4.92
N ILE A 178 1.22 12.06 4.34
CA ILE A 178 1.21 13.34 5.05
C ILE A 178 0.26 13.26 6.27
N PHE A 179 -0.97 12.79 6.06
CA PHE A 179 -1.96 12.66 7.14
C PHE A 179 -1.64 11.55 8.12
N VAL A 180 -1.09 10.43 7.64
CA VAL A 180 -0.60 9.35 8.52
C VAL A 180 0.48 9.88 9.46
N MET A 181 1.45 10.65 8.94
CA MET A 181 2.51 11.24 9.75
C MET A 181 1.98 12.30 10.70
N MET A 182 1.06 13.17 10.25
CA MET A 182 0.43 14.17 11.10
C MET A 182 -0.35 13.53 12.25
N TYR A 183 -1.06 12.42 12.01
CA TYR A 183 -1.76 11.68 13.05
C TYR A 183 -0.77 11.01 14.03
N ALA A 184 0.29 10.39 13.51
CA ALA A 184 1.33 9.77 14.34
C ALA A 184 2.04 10.79 15.25
N GLN A 185 2.13 12.05 14.83
CA GLN A 185 2.66 13.17 15.61
C GLN A 185 1.62 13.81 16.54
N GLY A 186 0.35 13.38 16.50
CA GLY A 186 -0.72 13.92 17.33
C GLY A 186 -1.29 15.26 16.87
N LEU A 187 -1.02 15.68 15.63
CA LEU A 187 -1.48 16.97 15.09
C LEU A 187 -2.93 16.94 14.64
N ILE A 188 -3.38 15.79 14.11
CA ILE A 188 -4.75 15.61 13.62
C ILE A 188 -5.46 14.50 14.39
N PRO A 189 -6.79 14.60 14.53
CA PRO A 189 -7.63 13.57 15.13
C PRO A 189 -7.81 12.37 14.19
N PHE A 190 -8.35 11.27 14.73
CA PHE A 190 -8.65 10.06 13.98
C PHE A 190 -9.70 10.31 12.90
N SER A 191 -10.66 11.22 13.11
CA SER A 191 -11.63 11.61 12.08
C SER A 191 -10.99 12.06 10.77
N VAL A 192 -9.94 12.88 10.83
CA VAL A 192 -9.24 13.37 9.63
C VAL A 192 -8.50 12.21 8.95
N LEU A 193 -7.77 11.39 9.72
CA LEU A 193 -7.08 10.21 9.18
C LEU A 193 -8.06 9.24 8.52
N PHE A 194 -9.18 8.93 9.19
CA PHE A 194 -10.22 8.07 8.66
C PHE A 194 -10.77 8.62 7.34
N THR A 195 -11.07 9.92 7.28
CA THR A 195 -11.61 10.57 6.08
C THR A 195 -10.68 10.37 4.90
N THR A 196 -9.41 10.75 5.02
CA THR A 196 -8.44 10.56 3.92
C THR A 196 -8.19 9.10 3.59
N SER A 197 -8.06 8.20 4.58
CA SER A 197 -7.87 6.76 4.33
C SER A 197 -9.04 6.13 3.60
N PHE A 198 -10.25 6.62 3.84
CA PHE A 198 -11.46 6.08 3.25
C PHE A 198 -11.71 6.62 1.82
N VAL A 199 -11.52 7.93 1.62
CA VAL A 199 -11.70 8.55 0.30
C VAL A 199 -10.61 8.12 -0.68
N GLN A 200 -9.45 7.76 -0.15
CA GLN A 200 -8.33 7.31 -0.94
C GLN A 200 -8.52 5.93 -1.50
N ASP A 201 -8.53 5.88 -2.83
CA ASP A 201 -8.43 4.64 -3.56
C ASP A 201 -6.94 4.40 -3.87
N GLY A 202 -6.47 3.18 -3.63
CA GLY A 202 -5.12 2.78 -4.03
C GLY A 202 -4.95 2.76 -5.56
N HIS A 203 -3.79 2.30 -6.03
CA HIS A 203 -3.52 2.17 -7.47
C HIS A 203 -4.54 1.32 -8.24
N GLY A 204 -5.35 0.51 -7.56
CA GLY A 204 -6.47 -0.25 -8.15
C GLY A 204 -7.55 0.60 -8.82
N MET A 205 -7.62 1.91 -8.54
CA MET A 205 -8.52 2.82 -9.26
C MET A 205 -8.01 3.19 -10.67
N LEU A 206 -6.70 3.11 -10.91
CA LEU A 206 -6.11 3.52 -12.20
C LEU A 206 -6.58 2.63 -13.37
N PRO A 207 -6.64 1.30 -13.25
CA PRO A 207 -7.22 0.45 -14.29
C PRO A 207 -8.71 0.72 -14.52
N LEU A 208 -9.47 0.94 -13.43
CA LEU A 208 -10.90 1.24 -13.55
C LEU A 208 -11.14 2.54 -14.30
N LEU A 209 -10.27 3.53 -14.09
CA LEU A 209 -10.33 4.84 -14.77
C LEU A 209 -10.02 4.71 -16.26
N SER A 210 -9.12 3.80 -16.64
CA SER A 210 -8.87 3.49 -18.05
C SER A 210 -10.03 2.75 -18.74
N TYR A 211 -10.81 1.97 -17.98
CA TYR A 211 -11.90 1.17 -18.53
C TYR A 211 -13.22 1.94 -18.60
N SER A 212 -13.63 2.57 -17.49
CA SER A 212 -14.89 3.30 -17.38
C SER A 212 -14.74 4.53 -16.47
N LEU A 213 -14.63 5.70 -17.09
CA LEU A 213 -14.60 6.98 -16.36
C LEU A 213 -15.87 7.19 -15.52
N LYS A 214 -17.03 6.73 -16.02
CA LYS A 214 -18.31 6.89 -15.32
C LYS A 214 -18.30 6.12 -14.00
N ASP A 215 -17.84 4.87 -14.02
CA ASP A 215 -17.83 4.02 -12.84
C ASP A 215 -16.76 4.47 -11.85
N SER A 216 -15.57 4.90 -12.33
CA SER A 216 -14.54 5.47 -11.48
C SER A 216 -15.02 6.72 -10.73
N VAL A 217 -15.68 7.62 -11.44
CA VAL A 217 -16.22 8.85 -10.83
C VAL A 217 -17.33 8.52 -9.85
N ALA A 218 -18.23 7.60 -10.19
CA ALA A 218 -19.32 7.19 -9.30
C ALA A 218 -18.80 6.60 -7.98
N ILE A 219 -17.84 5.67 -8.04
CA ILE A 219 -17.20 5.08 -6.86
C ILE A 219 -16.48 6.16 -6.05
N LYS A 220 -15.75 7.07 -6.72
CA LYS A 220 -15.02 8.13 -6.03
C LYS A 220 -15.94 9.10 -5.31
N ILE A 221 -17.05 9.50 -5.93
CA ILE A 221 -18.06 10.36 -5.30
C ILE A 221 -18.68 9.65 -4.10
N PHE A 222 -19.01 8.36 -4.24
CA PHE A 222 -19.52 7.56 -3.13
C PHE A 222 -18.53 7.51 -1.96
N ASN A 223 -17.26 7.21 -2.22
CA ASN A 223 -16.22 7.18 -1.20
C ASN A 223 -16.01 8.55 -0.55
N LEU A 224 -16.03 9.63 -1.34
CA LEU A 224 -15.93 11.00 -0.85
C LEU A 224 -17.08 11.36 0.11
N ILE A 225 -18.32 11.10 -0.30
CA ILE A 225 -19.51 11.40 0.51
C ILE A 225 -19.50 10.58 1.79
N PHE A 226 -19.23 9.28 1.69
CA PHE A 226 -19.21 8.40 2.84
C PHE A 226 -18.08 8.77 3.81
N GLY A 227 -16.88 9.00 3.29
CA GLY A 227 -15.71 9.41 4.07
C GLY A 227 -15.95 10.71 4.81
N LEU A 228 -16.54 11.72 4.16
CA LEU A 228 -16.92 12.99 4.78
C LEU A 228 -18.05 12.83 5.80
N ALA A 229 -19.06 12.01 5.53
CA ALA A 229 -20.17 11.79 6.43
C ALA A 229 -19.71 11.11 7.73
N VAL A 230 -19.02 9.98 7.61
CA VAL A 230 -18.53 9.24 8.79
C VAL A 230 -17.39 9.99 9.48
N GLY A 231 -16.46 10.57 8.72
CA GLY A 231 -15.40 11.41 9.25
C GLY A 231 -15.92 12.63 10.00
N GLY A 232 -16.94 13.31 9.46
CA GLY A 232 -17.61 14.43 10.11
C GLY A 232 -18.35 14.04 11.39
N ILE A 233 -18.99 12.87 11.41
CA ILE A 233 -19.60 12.31 12.63
C ILE A 233 -18.53 12.03 13.69
N LEU A 234 -17.42 11.37 13.31
CA LEU A 234 -16.30 11.12 14.23
C LEU A 234 -15.73 12.43 14.79
N TYR A 235 -15.57 13.44 13.93
CA TYR A 235 -15.11 14.76 14.31
C TYR A 235 -16.06 15.42 15.32
N ALA A 236 -17.38 15.32 15.09
CA ALA A 236 -18.40 15.87 15.99
C ALA A 236 -18.42 15.19 17.38
N ILE A 237 -18.05 13.91 17.45
CA ILE A 237 -17.95 13.15 18.71
C ILE A 237 -16.59 13.39 19.41
N GLY A 238 -15.66 14.11 18.76
CA GLY A 238 -14.36 14.47 19.32
C GLY A 238 -13.26 13.43 19.07
N PHE A 239 -13.44 12.54 18.09
CA PHE A 239 -12.46 11.54 17.68
C PHE A 239 -11.59 12.00 16.50
#